data_AF-A0A7K2ZE10-F1
#
_entry.id   AF-A0A7K2ZE10-F1
#
_cell.length_a   1.000
_cell.length_b   1.000
_cell.length_c   1.000
_cell.angle_alpha   90.00
_cell.angle_beta   90.00
_cell.angle_gamma   90.00
#
_symmetry.space_group_name_H-M   'P 1'
#
loop_
_entity.id
_entity.type
_entity.pdbx_description
1 polymer ?
#
loop_
_entity_poly.entity_id
_entity_poly.type
_entity_poly.pdbx_seq_one_letter_code
_entity_poly.pdbx_strand_id
1 'polypeptide(L)' 'MTTTGRFFCADAARTRRDSIVGTAPHGTAWVLIEYRGGWPADGFDGLDLEPGTKALVFAAARAARARVLLVRR' A
#
# COMPACT_ATOMS: atom_id res chain seq x y z
N MET A 1 -22.54 -28.56 18.12
CA MET A 1 -21.29 -27.86 18.48
C MET A 1 -20.47 -27.67 17.21
N THR A 2 -20.65 -26.56 16.51
CA THR A 2 -19.77 -26.16 15.41
C THR A 2 -18.53 -25.54 16.04
N THR A 3 -17.36 -26.12 15.79
CA THR A 3 -16.07 -25.50 16.13
C THR A 3 -15.95 -24.20 15.34
N THR A 4 -16.31 -23.07 15.94
CA THR A 4 -16.17 -21.77 15.27
C THR A 4 -14.69 -21.41 15.29
N GLY A 5 -13.93 -21.93 14.31
CA GLY A 5 -12.59 -21.45 14.03
C GLY A 5 -12.59 -19.92 13.85
N ARG A 6 -11.43 -19.28 14.05
CA ARG A 6 -11.32 -17.82 13.95
C ARG A 6 -11.92 -17.33 12.63
N PHE A 7 -12.77 -16.31 12.73
CA PHE A 7 -13.38 -15.69 11.57
C PHE A 7 -12.37 -14.76 10.86
N PHE A 8 -12.16 -14.97 9.57
CA PHE A 8 -11.36 -14.09 8.71
C PHE A 8 -12.24 -13.48 7.62
N CYS A 9 -12.22 -12.15 7.51
CA CYS A 9 -13.01 -11.42 6.51
C CYS A 9 -12.69 -11.86 5.07
N ALA A 10 -11.42 -12.19 4.80
CA ALA A 10 -10.97 -12.66 3.49
C ALA A 10 -11.60 -14.00 3.09
N ASP A 11 -11.72 -14.94 4.02
CA ASP A 11 -12.29 -16.27 3.76
C ASP A 11 -13.80 -16.18 3.50
N ALA A 12 -14.49 -15.33 4.26
CA ALA A 12 -15.91 -15.06 4.05
C ALA A 12 -16.16 -14.40 2.67
N ALA A 13 -15.32 -13.45 2.26
CA ALA A 13 -15.41 -12.81 0.95
C ALA A 13 -15.19 -13.79 -0.21
N ARG A 14 -14.19 -14.69 -0.09
CA ARG A 14 -13.96 -15.75 -1.09
C ARG A 14 -15.15 -16.70 -1.20
N THR A 15 -15.76 -17.07 -0.07
CA THR A 15 -16.94 -17.95 -0.04
C THR A 15 -18.13 -17.34 -0.78
N ARG A 16 -18.35 -16.02 -0.62
CA ARG A 16 -19.38 -15.28 -1.36
C ARG A 16 -19.02 -14.98 -2.82
N ARG A 17 -17.79 -15.26 -3.23
CA ARG A 17 -17.22 -14.88 -4.54
C ARG A 17 -17.28 -13.36 -4.77
N ASP A 18 -17.04 -12.60 -3.71
CA ASP A 18 -16.94 -11.15 -3.81
C ASP A 18 -15.80 -10.78 -4.76
N SER A 19 -15.98 -9.70 -5.53
CA SER A 19 -14.88 -9.12 -6.29
C SER A 19 -13.81 -8.63 -5.32
N ILE A 20 -12.58 -9.14 -5.48
CA ILE A 20 -11.44 -8.85 -4.61
C ILE A 20 -10.77 -7.52 -5.04
N VAL A 21 -11.58 -6.53 -5.40
CA VAL A 21 -11.12 -5.18 -5.74
C VAL A 21 -10.69 -4.46 -4.47
N GLY A 22 -9.50 -3.85 -4.50
CA GLY A 22 -8.97 -3.09 -3.36
C GLY A 22 -8.35 -3.94 -2.25
N THR A 23 -7.97 -5.20 -2.52
CA THR A 23 -7.11 -5.91 -1.57
C THR A 23 -5.72 -5.30 -1.50
N ALA A 24 -5.10 -5.40 -0.32
CA ALA A 24 -3.74 -4.95 -0.11
C ALA A 24 -2.83 -5.62 -1.15
N PRO A 25 -2.08 -4.83 -1.96
CA PRO A 25 -1.15 -5.40 -2.91
C PRO A 25 -0.12 -6.28 -2.20
N HIS A 26 0.33 -7.35 -2.87
CA HIS A 26 1.43 -8.19 -2.39
C HIS A 26 2.77 -7.43 -2.45
N GLY A 27 2.96 -6.45 -1.57
CA GLY A 27 4.24 -5.77 -1.36
C GLY A 27 5.11 -6.59 -0.42
N THR A 28 6.35 -6.89 -0.81
CA THR A 28 7.31 -7.56 0.08
C THR A 28 7.98 -6.61 1.06
N ALA A 29 7.95 -5.30 0.77
CA ALA A 29 8.52 -4.24 1.59
C ALA A 29 7.75 -2.92 1.42
N TRP A 30 7.90 -2.03 2.39
CA TRP A 30 7.25 -0.72 2.43
C TRP A 30 8.29 0.37 2.68
N VAL A 31 8.27 1.43 1.88
CA VAL A 31 9.02 2.67 2.10
C VAL A 31 8.03 3.69 2.65
N LEU A 32 8.19 4.05 3.93
CA LEU A 32 7.30 4.98 4.62
C LEU A 32 7.95 6.36 4.63
N ILE A 33 7.29 7.33 4.00
CA ILE A 33 7.74 8.72 3.95
C ILE A 33 6.86 9.53 4.88
N GLU A 34 7.43 10.04 5.97
CA GLU A 34 6.73 11.00 6.82
C GLU A 34 6.50 12.29 6.03
N TYR A 35 5.24 12.62 5.79
CA TYR A 35 4.86 13.85 5.09
C TYR A 35 3.82 14.62 5.90
N ARG A 36 4.24 15.81 6.36
CA ARG A 36 3.49 16.63 7.32
C ARG A 36 2.33 17.41 6.68
N GLY A 37 2.29 17.51 5.35
CA GLY A 37 1.26 18.24 4.61
C GLY A 37 0.01 17.41 4.26
N GLY A 38 -0.92 18.04 3.53
CA GLY A 38 -2.01 17.35 2.85
C GLY A 38 -1.44 16.37 1.82
N TRP A 39 -1.97 15.15 1.75
CA TRP A 39 -1.50 14.19 0.75
C TRP A 39 -2.12 14.53 -0.61
N PRO A 40 -1.31 14.60 -1.68
CA PRO A 40 -1.82 14.72 -3.04
C PRO A 40 -2.70 13.52 -3.41
N ALA A 41 -3.64 13.71 -4.34
CA ALA A 41 -4.53 12.64 -4.80
C ALA A 41 -3.79 11.50 -5.52
N ASP A 42 -2.67 11.84 -6.16
CA ASP A 42 -1.69 10.96 -6.81
C ASP A 42 -0.56 10.51 -5.85
N GLY A 43 -0.66 10.82 -4.56
CA GLY A 43 0.23 10.31 -3.52
C GLY A 43 1.67 10.80 -3.66
N PHE A 44 2.63 9.87 -3.74
CA PHE A 44 4.05 10.20 -3.86
C PHE A 44 4.37 10.98 -5.14
N ASP A 45 3.66 10.69 -6.23
CA ASP A 45 3.90 11.32 -7.53
C ASP A 45 3.51 12.81 -7.51
N GLY A 46 2.56 13.21 -6.69
CA GLY A 46 2.12 14.61 -6.56
C GLY A 46 2.92 15.46 -5.59
N LEU A 47 3.92 14.90 -4.90
CA LEU A 47 4.75 15.69 -4.00
C LEU A 47 5.62 16.67 -4.76
N ASP A 48 5.75 17.89 -4.25
CA ASP A 48 6.71 18.88 -4.76
C ASP A 48 8.13 18.53 -4.29
N LEU A 49 8.67 17.45 -4.84
CA LEU A 49 10.05 16.99 -4.65
C LEU A 49 10.83 17.21 -5.94
N GLU A 50 12.13 17.44 -5.78
CA GLU A 50 13.05 17.52 -6.91
C GLU A 50 12.90 16.25 -7.80
N PRO A 51 12.69 16.41 -9.13
CA PRO A 51 12.33 15.30 -10.01
C PRO A 51 13.32 14.13 -10.02
N GLY A 52 14.64 14.39 -9.99
CA GLY A 52 15.68 13.37 -9.95
C GLY A 52 15.62 12.55 -8.67
N THR A 53 15.39 13.20 -7.54
CA THR A 53 15.21 12.56 -6.23
C THR A 53 13.98 11.66 -6.24
N LYS A 54 12.86 12.14 -6.77
CA LYS A 54 11.63 11.34 -6.91
C LYS A 54 11.88 10.10 -7.78
N ALA A 55 12.58 10.26 -8.90
CA ALA A 55 12.94 9.16 -9.79
C ALA A 55 13.86 8.13 -9.11
N LEU A 56 14.84 8.57 -8.33
CA LEU A 56 15.75 7.70 -7.59
C LEU A 56 15.02 6.87 -6.54
N VAL A 57 14.15 7.50 -5.73
CA VAL A 57 13.34 6.81 -4.72
C VAL A 57 12.41 5.79 -5.37
N PHE A 58 11.74 6.18 -6.46
CA PHE A 58 10.85 5.28 -7.19
C PHE A 58 11.60 4.08 -7.80
N ALA A 59 12.75 4.32 -8.44
CA ALA A 59 13.57 3.27 -9.03
C ALA A 59 14.09 2.29 -7.97
N ALA A 60 14.57 2.79 -6.84
CA ALA A 60 15.03 1.97 -5.72
C ALA A 60 13.90 1.13 -5.12
N ALA A 61 12.73 1.74 -4.89
CA ALA A 61 11.55 1.02 -4.38
C ALA A 61 11.11 -0.08 -5.35
N ARG A 62 11.09 0.22 -6.66
CA ARG A 62 10.73 -0.76 -7.69
C ARG A 62 11.71 -1.93 -7.74
N ALA A 63 13.01 -1.68 -7.69
CA ALA A 63 14.04 -2.71 -7.66
C ALA A 63 13.90 -3.65 -6.44
N ALA A 64 13.49 -3.10 -5.29
CA ALA A 64 13.24 -3.85 -4.06
C ALA A 64 11.84 -4.51 -3.99
N ARG A 65 11.00 -4.35 -5.02
CA ARG A 65 9.56 -4.73 -4.99
C ARG A 65 8.82 -4.12 -3.80
N ALA A 66 9.24 -2.91 -3.41
CA ALA A 66 8.67 -2.15 -2.32
C ALA A 66 7.58 -1.19 -2.81
N ARG A 67 6.67 -0.82 -1.91
CA ARG A 67 5.65 0.22 -2.13
C ARG A 67 6.01 1.48 -1.38
N VAL A 68 5.94 2.63 -2.03
CA VAL A 68 6.11 3.93 -1.38
C VAL A 68 4.76 4.39 -0.84
N LEU A 69 4.70 4.68 0.45
CA LEU A 69 3.53 5.23 1.12
C LEU A 69 3.89 6.52 1.85
N LEU A 70 2.94 7.45 1.86
CA LEU A 70 3.00 8.59 2.76
C LEU A 70 2.44 8.14 4.11
N VAL A 71 3.07 8.61 5.18
CA VAL A 71 2.61 8.39 6.56
C VAL A 71 2.60 9.72 7.31
N ARG A 72 1.83 9.74 8.39
CA ARG A 72 1.86 10.78 9.42
C ARG A 72 2.15 10.10 10.75
N ARG A 73 2.88 10.77 11.62
CA ARG A 73 3.05 10.36 13.01
C ARG A 73 2.06 11.10 13.90
#